data_AF-C4Y874-F1
#
_entry.id   AF-C4Y874-F1
#
_cell.length_a   1.000
_cell.length_b   1.000
_cell.length_c   1.000
_cell.angle_alpha   90.00
_cell.angle_beta   90.00
_cell.angle_gamma   90.00
#
_symmetry.space_group_name_H-M   'P 1'
#
loop_
_entity.id
_entity.type
_entity.pdbx_description
1 polymer ?
#
loop_
_entity_poly.entity_id
_entity_poly.type
_entity_poly.pdbx_seq_one_letter_code
_entity_poly.pdbx_strand_id
1 'polypeptide(L)'
;MSRPQVSVVSAQGEKTSSQLPLPAVFAAPIRADVVHSVFVRVNKNKRQAYAVSEKAGHQTSAESWGTGRAVARIPRVGGSGTHRAGQGAFGNMCRGGRMFAPTKTWRRWHVKVNQNEKRYATASAIAASAVTSLVLARGHRVEQVAELPLVVSNDFESVKKTKEAVAVLKAVGAHKDIVRVLKSKKMRAGKGKLRNRRFVQKKGPLVVYANDNGISKALRNIPGVDAAHVSRLGLLQLAPGAHLGRFVIWTQAAFESLDSVYEAKSNYRLPSNIVSNTDYKSLINSTEIQAVVRPAGEANTKRPHVLKKNPLKNKQVMLRLNPYAKTFSAEKLGSIKVESKKTKPSKGQFVNVLKQ
;
A
#
# COMPACT_ATOMS: atom_id res chain seq x y z
N MET A 1 -4.81 14.86 -18.53
CA MET A 1 -4.94 16.34 -18.49
C MET A 1 -3.72 16.92 -17.79
N SER A 2 -2.69 17.26 -18.54
CA SER A 2 -1.62 18.15 -18.06
C SER A 2 -1.95 19.56 -18.51
N ARG A 3 -1.85 20.55 -17.62
CA ARG A 3 -1.69 21.93 -18.10
C ARG A 3 -0.36 21.97 -18.86
N PRO A 4 -0.33 22.42 -20.12
CA PRO A 4 0.93 22.44 -20.88
C PRO A 4 1.92 23.44 -20.29
N GLN A 5 1.43 24.44 -19.56
CA GLN A 5 2.22 25.50 -18.95
C GLN A 5 1.94 25.62 -17.45
N VAL A 6 2.95 26.01 -16.69
CA VAL A 6 2.94 26.25 -15.24
C VAL A 6 3.41 27.68 -14.97
N SER A 7 2.69 28.41 -14.12
CA SER A 7 3.06 29.79 -13.76
C SER A 7 4.14 29.81 -12.68
N VAL A 8 5.07 30.75 -12.80
CA VAL A 8 6.09 30.98 -11.77
C VAL A 8 5.55 31.97 -10.73
N VAL A 9 5.70 31.63 -9.46
CA VAL A 9 5.29 32.47 -8.33
C VAL A 9 6.49 33.22 -7.76
N SER A 10 6.34 34.51 -7.48
CA SER A 10 7.39 35.31 -6.84
C SER A 10 7.62 34.89 -5.38
N ALA A 11 8.71 35.36 -4.79
CA ALA A 11 8.99 35.14 -3.36
C ALA A 11 7.90 35.72 -2.43
N GLN A 12 7.11 36.68 -2.93
CA GLN A 12 5.99 37.34 -2.26
C GLN A 12 4.65 36.62 -2.45
N GLY A 13 4.62 35.51 -3.20
CA GLY A 13 3.41 34.71 -3.42
C GLY A 13 2.53 35.19 -4.58
N GLU A 14 2.98 36.18 -5.34
CA GLU A 14 2.27 36.72 -6.50
C GLU A 14 2.62 35.93 -7.77
N LYS A 15 1.64 35.73 -8.65
CA LYS A 15 1.90 35.09 -9.94
C LYS A 15 2.69 36.04 -10.83
N THR A 16 3.82 35.57 -11.34
CA THR A 16 4.63 36.29 -12.32
C THR A 16 4.05 36.07 -13.72
N SER A 17 4.38 36.96 -14.66
CA SER A 17 4.02 36.78 -16.08
C SER A 17 4.76 35.61 -16.75
N SER A 18 5.84 35.10 -16.15
CA SER A 18 6.61 33.97 -16.68
C SER A 18 5.86 32.65 -16.51
N GLN A 19 5.86 31.88 -17.59
CA GLN A 19 5.28 30.54 -17.66
C GLN A 19 6.28 29.58 -18.25
N LEU A 20 6.31 28.35 -17.72
CA LEU A 20 7.21 27.30 -18.14
C LEU A 20 6.42 26.13 -18.71
N PRO A 21 6.91 25.47 -19.78
CA PRO A 21 6.32 24.22 -20.22
C PRO A 21 6.44 23.16 -19.11
N LEU A 22 5.45 22.29 -19.02
CA LEU A 22 5.50 21.17 -18.08
C LEU A 22 6.55 20.13 -18.55
N PRO A 23 7.58 19.82 -17.75
CA PRO A 23 8.59 18.84 -18.11
C PRO A 23 7.99 17.46 -18.40
N ALA A 24 8.56 16.75 -19.38
CA ALA A 24 8.04 15.49 -19.88
C ALA A 24 7.92 14.40 -18.80
N VAL A 25 8.74 14.48 -17.73
CA VAL A 25 8.67 13.55 -16.59
C VAL A 25 7.32 13.55 -15.88
N PHE A 26 6.55 14.65 -15.92
CA PHE A 26 5.23 14.70 -15.30
C PHE A 26 4.17 13.93 -16.10
N ALA A 27 4.43 13.63 -17.38
CA ALA A 27 3.59 12.76 -18.21
C ALA A 27 3.94 11.26 -18.06
N ALA A 28 4.97 10.92 -17.27
CA ALA A 28 5.37 9.55 -17.03
C ALA A 28 4.27 8.76 -16.28
N PRO A 29 4.13 7.45 -16.54
CA PRO A 29 3.14 6.60 -15.87
C PRO A 29 3.35 6.58 -14.36
N ILE A 30 2.27 6.82 -13.61
CA ILE A 30 2.27 6.72 -12.14
C ILE A 30 2.02 5.25 -11.74
N ARG A 31 3.08 4.53 -11.35
CA ARG A 31 3.01 3.12 -10.90
C ARG A 31 3.27 2.97 -9.40
N ALA A 32 2.20 2.89 -8.62
CA ALA A 32 2.27 2.76 -7.15
C ALA A 32 2.94 1.45 -6.70
N ASP A 33 2.74 0.36 -7.44
CA ASP A 33 3.32 -0.96 -7.21
C ASP A 33 4.85 -0.98 -7.39
N VAL A 34 5.34 -0.37 -8.47
CA VAL A 34 6.78 -0.21 -8.73
C VAL A 34 7.41 0.69 -7.66
N VAL A 35 6.76 1.79 -7.33
CA VAL A 35 7.21 2.71 -6.27
C VAL A 35 7.29 1.99 -4.93
N HIS A 36 6.28 1.19 -4.57
CA HIS A 36 6.27 0.44 -3.32
C HIS A 36 7.37 -0.62 -3.26
N SER A 37 7.49 -1.45 -4.29
CA SER A 37 8.52 -2.50 -4.34
C SER A 37 9.94 -1.94 -4.28
N VAL A 38 10.23 -0.88 -5.04
CA VAL A 38 11.52 -0.19 -5.02
C VAL A 38 11.77 0.48 -3.67
N PHE A 39 10.78 1.17 -3.11
CA PHE A 39 10.90 1.86 -1.83
C PHE A 39 11.30 0.89 -0.71
N VAL A 40 10.63 -0.26 -0.60
CA VAL A 40 10.93 -1.28 0.43
C VAL A 40 12.38 -1.77 0.32
N ARG A 41 12.88 -1.98 -0.91
CA ARG A 41 14.26 -2.45 -1.15
C ARG A 41 15.29 -1.35 -0.86
N VAL A 42 15.05 -0.12 -1.33
CA VAL A 42 15.96 1.01 -1.13
C VAL A 42 16.02 1.44 0.34
N ASN A 43 14.88 1.42 1.06
CA ASN A 43 14.81 1.81 2.47
C ASN A 43 15.60 0.86 3.39
N LYS A 44 15.88 -0.38 2.95
CA LYS A 44 16.75 -1.32 3.68
C LYS A 44 18.23 -0.91 3.65
N ASN A 45 18.65 -0.06 2.71
CA ASN A 45 20.07 0.19 2.45
C ASN A 45 20.76 1.12 3.47
N LYS A 46 20.03 1.69 4.44
CA LYS A 46 20.58 2.49 5.55
C LYS A 46 20.67 1.71 6.87
N ARG A 47 20.47 0.39 6.85
CA ARG A 47 20.49 -0.44 8.06
C ARG A 47 21.93 -0.68 8.52
N GLN A 48 22.14 -0.67 9.83
CA GLN A 48 23.37 -1.13 10.47
C GLN A 48 23.19 -2.59 10.91
N ALA A 49 24.24 -3.39 10.76
CA ALA A 49 24.22 -4.78 11.19
C ALA A 49 24.11 -4.88 12.72
N TYR A 50 23.37 -5.88 13.19
CA TYR A 50 23.34 -6.24 14.60
C TYR A 50 23.51 -7.75 14.74
N ALA A 51 24.26 -8.16 15.76
CA ALA A 51 24.53 -9.55 16.07
C ALA A 51 24.68 -9.70 17.59
N VAL A 52 24.41 -10.90 18.10
CA VAL A 52 24.78 -11.29 19.47
C VAL A 52 26.23 -11.75 19.48
N SER A 53 26.92 -11.61 20.62
CA SER A 53 28.28 -12.15 20.78
C SER A 53 28.29 -13.66 20.50
N GLU A 54 29.31 -14.12 19.77
CA GLU A 54 29.47 -15.52 19.42
C GLU A 54 29.70 -16.42 20.64
N LYS A 55 30.37 -15.90 21.68
CA LYS A 55 30.66 -16.63 22.91
C LYS A 55 29.47 -16.65 23.89
N ALA A 56 28.40 -15.90 23.62
CA ALA A 56 27.28 -15.75 24.55
C ALA A 56 26.56 -17.09 24.79
N GLY A 57 26.38 -17.44 26.08
CA GLY A 57 25.72 -18.69 26.48
C GLY A 57 26.59 -19.95 26.35
N HIS A 58 27.86 -19.81 25.93
CA HIS A 58 28.83 -20.90 25.78
C HIS A 58 30.05 -20.80 26.71
N GLN A 59 30.15 -19.77 27.54
CA GLN A 59 31.24 -19.58 28.50
C GLN A 59 31.01 -20.41 29.78
N THR A 60 30.80 -21.72 29.63
CA THR A 60 30.62 -22.66 30.73
C THR A 60 31.08 -24.06 30.30
N SER A 61 31.66 -24.84 31.21
CA SER A 61 32.12 -26.22 30.99
C SER A 61 31.04 -27.25 31.34
N ALA A 62 29.77 -26.94 31.05
CA ALA A 62 28.65 -27.78 31.43
C ALA A 62 28.60 -29.10 30.64
N GLU A 63 28.28 -30.20 31.32
CA GLU A 63 28.15 -31.52 30.71
C GLU A 63 26.80 -32.15 31.10
N SER A 64 26.28 -33.05 30.26
CA SER A 64 25.03 -33.74 30.59
C SER A 64 25.30 -34.80 31.65
N TRP A 65 24.43 -34.87 32.66
CA TRP A 65 24.48 -35.95 33.65
C TRP A 65 23.90 -37.27 33.13
N GLY A 66 23.38 -37.30 31.89
CA GLY A 66 22.81 -38.51 31.28
C GLY A 66 21.47 -38.93 31.89
N THR A 67 21.12 -40.20 31.72
CA THR A 67 19.93 -40.83 32.28
C THR A 67 20.17 -41.36 33.69
N GLY A 68 19.12 -41.82 34.38
CA GLY A 68 19.24 -42.54 35.66
C GLY A 68 19.37 -41.66 36.92
N ARG A 69 19.25 -40.33 36.78
CA ARG A 69 19.38 -39.37 37.90
C ARG A 69 18.10 -38.57 38.19
N ALA A 70 16.94 -39.09 37.76
CA ALA A 70 15.62 -38.44 37.89
C ALA A 70 15.56 -36.97 37.40
N VAL A 71 16.41 -36.59 36.44
CA VAL A 71 16.45 -35.23 35.86
C VAL A 71 16.59 -35.29 34.33
N ALA A 72 16.20 -34.20 33.65
CA ALA A 72 16.35 -34.06 32.20
C ALA A 72 17.82 -34.03 31.75
N ARG A 73 18.08 -34.53 30.53
CA ARG A 73 19.42 -34.76 29.93
C ARG A 73 20.13 -33.51 29.39
N ILE A 74 19.65 -32.30 29.70
CA ILE A 74 20.31 -31.06 29.26
C ILE A 74 21.68 -30.93 29.96
N PRO A 75 22.74 -30.39 29.32
CA PRO A 75 24.00 -30.10 29.98
C PRO A 75 23.79 -29.23 31.21
N ARG A 76 24.46 -29.57 32.31
CA ARG A 76 24.38 -28.88 33.60
C ARG A 76 25.74 -28.38 34.02
N VAL A 77 25.77 -27.19 34.64
CA VAL A 77 27.01 -26.60 35.16
C VAL A 77 27.56 -27.47 36.29
N GLY A 78 28.84 -27.85 36.22
CA GLY A 78 29.51 -28.64 37.26
C GLY A 78 29.89 -27.83 38.51
N GLY A 79 30.57 -28.50 39.44
CA GLY A 79 31.01 -27.93 40.72
C GLY A 79 29.94 -27.95 41.81
N SER A 80 30.23 -27.30 42.94
CA SER A 80 29.38 -27.18 44.12
C SER A 80 29.58 -25.82 44.79
N GLY A 81 28.83 -25.51 45.86
CA GLY A 81 29.01 -24.27 46.64
C GLY A 81 28.50 -22.98 45.99
N THR A 82 27.94 -23.03 44.78
CA THR A 82 27.28 -21.89 44.14
C THR A 82 25.87 -22.25 43.69
N HIS A 83 24.93 -21.30 43.75
CA HIS A 83 23.57 -21.51 43.25
C HIS A 83 23.49 -21.81 41.75
N ARG A 84 24.58 -21.62 40.99
CA ARG A 84 24.66 -21.91 39.56
C ARG A 84 24.97 -23.38 39.27
N ALA A 85 25.67 -24.08 40.18
CA ALA A 85 25.97 -25.49 40.04
C ALA A 85 24.69 -26.33 39.91
N GLY A 86 24.68 -27.30 38.99
CA GLY A 86 23.53 -28.14 38.69
C GLY A 86 22.45 -27.51 37.79
N GLN A 87 22.52 -26.22 37.46
CA GLN A 87 21.56 -25.57 36.54
C GLN A 87 21.81 -25.94 35.07
N GLY A 88 20.77 -25.95 34.25
CA GLY A 88 20.87 -26.17 32.80
C GLY A 88 21.67 -25.08 32.06
N ALA A 89 22.41 -25.49 31.05
CA ALA A 89 23.31 -24.66 30.26
C ALA A 89 23.20 -24.95 28.74
N PHE A 90 23.79 -24.07 27.93
CA PHE A 90 23.83 -24.08 26.46
C PHE A 90 22.50 -24.04 25.71
N GLY A 91 21.45 -24.71 26.18
CA GLY A 91 20.15 -24.78 25.51
C GLY A 91 19.46 -23.42 25.40
N ASN A 92 18.69 -23.22 24.33
CA ASN A 92 17.89 -22.02 24.09
C ASN A 92 16.72 -21.86 25.07
N MET A 93 16.27 -22.95 25.67
CA MET A 93 15.29 -22.95 26.76
C MET A 93 15.91 -22.66 28.13
N CYS A 94 17.24 -22.68 28.26
CA CYS A 94 17.91 -22.48 29.54
C CYS A 94 18.12 -20.99 29.84
N ARG A 95 17.85 -20.57 31.08
CA ARG A 95 18.25 -19.26 31.59
C ARG A 95 19.78 -19.12 31.51
N GLY A 96 20.26 -18.09 30.82
CA GLY A 96 21.69 -17.86 30.57
C GLY A 96 22.30 -18.77 29.49
N GLY A 97 21.49 -19.57 28.79
CA GLY A 97 21.92 -20.33 27.61
C GLY A 97 22.01 -19.47 26.34
N ARG A 98 22.42 -20.09 25.24
CA ARG A 98 22.52 -19.40 23.93
C ARG A 98 21.13 -19.27 23.30
N MET A 99 20.88 -18.24 22.49
CA MET A 99 19.63 -18.19 21.71
C MET A 99 19.61 -19.21 20.57
N PHE A 100 18.44 -19.65 20.13
CA PHE A 100 18.29 -20.41 18.89
C PHE A 100 18.69 -19.55 17.69
N ALA A 101 19.46 -20.13 16.76
CA ALA A 101 19.99 -19.46 15.56
C ALA A 101 20.53 -18.03 15.85
N PRO A 102 21.64 -17.90 16.61
CA PRO A 102 22.22 -16.61 16.98
C PRO A 102 22.35 -15.67 15.79
N THR A 103 21.97 -14.40 15.98
CA THR A 103 22.07 -13.40 14.91
C THR A 103 23.51 -13.19 14.48
N LYS A 104 23.76 -13.23 13.17
CA LYS A 104 25.08 -13.08 12.57
C LYS A 104 25.15 -11.83 11.69
N THR A 105 26.34 -11.25 11.60
CA THR A 105 26.59 -10.00 10.88
C THR A 105 26.44 -10.14 9.36
N TRP A 106 26.74 -11.31 8.80
CA TRP A 106 26.66 -11.60 7.35
C TRP A 106 25.23 -11.79 6.81
N ARG A 107 24.19 -11.53 7.61
CA ARG A 107 22.81 -11.42 7.10
C ARG A 107 22.80 -10.44 5.92
N ARG A 108 22.03 -10.73 4.86
CA ARG A 108 21.85 -9.77 3.76
C ARG A 108 21.05 -8.55 4.21
N TRP A 109 21.74 -7.45 4.53
CA TRP A 109 21.13 -6.19 5.01
C TRP A 109 20.63 -5.32 3.86
N HIS A 110 21.45 -5.19 2.83
CA HIS A 110 21.22 -4.33 1.67
C HIS A 110 20.59 -5.12 0.52
N VAL A 111 19.74 -4.45 -0.26
CA VAL A 111 19.05 -5.03 -1.40
C VAL A 111 19.39 -4.24 -2.65
N LYS A 112 19.94 -4.95 -3.65
CA LYS A 112 20.18 -4.41 -4.99
C LYS A 112 18.84 -4.22 -5.69
N VAL A 113 18.71 -3.13 -6.42
CA VAL A 113 17.55 -2.83 -7.26
C VAL A 113 18.08 -2.37 -8.60
N ASN A 114 17.44 -2.80 -9.68
CA ASN A 114 17.83 -2.44 -11.03
C ASN A 114 17.79 -0.92 -11.17
N GLN A 115 18.82 -0.35 -11.83
CA GLN A 115 18.94 1.09 -11.95
C GLN A 115 17.74 1.69 -12.71
N ASN A 116 17.27 0.99 -13.75
CA ASN A 116 16.10 1.42 -14.50
C ASN A 116 14.82 1.41 -13.65
N GLU A 117 14.61 0.37 -12.84
CA GLU A 117 13.47 0.27 -11.92
C GLU A 117 13.48 1.39 -10.87
N LYS A 118 14.67 1.76 -10.35
CA LYS A 118 14.82 2.94 -9.47
C LYS A 118 14.44 4.23 -10.19
N ARG A 119 14.90 4.42 -11.43
CA ARG A 119 14.61 5.61 -12.24
C ARG A 119 13.13 5.70 -12.59
N TYR A 120 12.49 4.57 -12.90
CA TYR A 120 11.04 4.47 -13.11
C TYR A 120 10.30 4.94 -11.85
N ALA A 121 10.62 4.37 -10.68
CA ALA A 121 9.96 4.74 -9.44
C ALA A 121 10.13 6.23 -9.09
N THR A 122 11.31 6.81 -9.34
CA THR A 122 11.51 8.25 -9.15
C THR A 122 10.69 9.09 -10.14
N ALA A 123 10.61 8.70 -11.41
CA ALA A 123 9.80 9.41 -12.40
C ALA A 123 8.30 9.36 -12.04
N SER A 124 7.77 8.18 -11.68
CA SER A 124 6.38 8.06 -11.19
C SER A 124 6.11 8.89 -9.93
N ALA A 125 7.08 9.00 -9.02
CA ALA A 125 6.93 9.79 -7.81
C ALA A 125 6.96 11.31 -8.08
N ILE A 126 7.75 11.77 -9.07
CA ILE A 126 7.73 13.16 -9.53
C ILE A 126 6.39 13.46 -10.22
N ALA A 127 5.94 12.62 -11.15
CA ALA A 127 4.65 12.77 -11.81
C ALA A 127 3.50 12.88 -10.80
N ALA A 128 3.51 12.03 -9.76
CA ALA A 128 2.51 12.07 -8.71
C ALA A 128 2.51 13.36 -7.86
N SER A 129 3.61 14.14 -7.85
CA SER A 129 3.66 15.42 -7.12
C SER A 129 2.87 16.55 -7.80
N ALA A 130 2.59 16.42 -9.10
CA ALA A 130 1.72 17.34 -9.83
C ALA A 130 0.23 17.11 -9.55
N VAL A 131 -0.14 15.91 -9.08
CA VAL A 131 -1.54 15.51 -8.92
C VAL A 131 -2.05 15.93 -7.54
N THR A 132 -2.89 16.96 -7.51
CA THR A 132 -3.48 17.54 -6.28
C THR A 132 -4.17 16.48 -5.40
N SER A 133 -4.93 15.56 -6.00
CA SER A 133 -5.65 14.50 -5.27
C SER A 133 -4.69 13.55 -4.52
N LEU A 134 -3.55 13.19 -5.12
CA LEU A 134 -2.54 12.36 -4.48
C LEU A 134 -1.83 13.12 -3.34
N VAL A 135 -1.54 14.40 -3.53
CA VAL A 135 -0.91 15.26 -2.52
C VAL A 135 -1.80 15.45 -1.29
N LEU A 136 -3.10 15.68 -1.51
CA LEU A 136 -4.10 15.77 -0.44
C LEU A 136 -4.32 14.43 0.26
N ALA A 137 -4.41 13.32 -0.48
CA ALA A 137 -4.58 11.98 0.09
C ALA A 137 -3.42 11.58 1.03
N ARG A 138 -2.21 12.07 0.77
CA ARG A 138 -1.05 11.90 1.65
C ARG A 138 -1.13 12.74 2.93
N GLY A 139 -2.06 13.69 3.01
CA GLY A 139 -2.31 14.55 4.16
C GLY A 139 -1.43 15.80 4.20
N HIS A 140 -0.95 16.28 3.05
CA HIS A 140 -0.40 17.62 2.91
C HIS A 140 -1.52 18.66 2.87
N ARG A 141 -1.25 19.85 3.43
CA ARG A 141 -2.20 20.99 3.40
C ARG A 141 -1.86 21.92 2.24
N VAL A 142 -2.44 21.64 1.09
CA VAL A 142 -2.26 22.40 -0.16
C VAL A 142 -3.54 23.07 -0.64
N GLU A 143 -4.56 23.17 0.22
CA GLU A 143 -5.87 23.72 -0.14
C GLU A 143 -5.82 25.22 -0.51
N GLN A 144 -4.78 25.94 -0.06
CA GLN A 144 -4.55 27.36 -0.37
C GLN A 144 -3.50 27.60 -1.45
N VAL A 145 -2.88 26.54 -1.98
CA VAL A 145 -1.85 26.66 -3.01
C VAL A 145 -2.57 26.85 -4.36
N ALA A 146 -2.14 27.85 -5.13
CA ALA A 146 -2.83 28.25 -6.35
C ALA A 146 -2.87 27.14 -7.43
N GLU A 147 -1.76 26.43 -7.61
CA GLU A 147 -1.67 25.29 -8.53
C GLU A 147 -0.51 24.35 -8.18
N LEU A 148 -0.55 23.13 -8.74
CA LEU A 148 0.53 22.14 -8.67
C LEU A 148 0.89 21.68 -10.10
N PRO A 149 2.17 21.43 -10.42
CA PRO A 149 3.38 21.66 -9.60
C PRO A 149 3.56 23.13 -9.21
N LEU A 150 4.01 23.38 -7.98
CA LEU A 150 4.26 24.73 -7.51
C LEU A 150 5.69 25.16 -7.86
N VAL A 151 5.83 26.19 -8.68
CA VAL A 151 7.12 26.74 -9.13
C VAL A 151 7.31 28.14 -8.56
N VAL A 152 8.47 28.40 -7.95
CA VAL A 152 8.86 29.67 -7.32
C VAL A 152 10.06 30.27 -8.05
N SER A 153 10.18 31.59 -8.05
CA SER A 153 11.31 32.31 -8.68
C SER A 153 12.67 31.85 -8.16
N ASN A 154 13.70 32.04 -8.99
CA ASN A 154 15.08 31.66 -8.68
C ASN A 154 15.67 32.43 -7.49
N ASP A 155 15.08 33.56 -7.10
CA ASP A 155 15.48 34.34 -5.93
C ASP A 155 15.44 33.51 -4.64
N PHE A 156 14.56 32.49 -4.60
CA PHE A 156 14.47 31.60 -3.46
C PHE A 156 15.77 30.81 -3.21
N GLU A 157 16.56 30.50 -4.25
CA GLU A 157 17.84 29.79 -4.09
C GLU A 157 18.90 30.62 -3.33
N SER A 158 18.80 31.94 -3.40
CA SER A 158 19.74 32.90 -2.82
C SER A 158 19.39 33.30 -1.38
N VAL A 159 18.27 32.79 -0.82
CA VAL A 159 17.85 33.10 0.55
C VAL A 159 18.78 32.43 1.56
N LYS A 160 19.43 33.24 2.41
CA LYS A 160 20.42 32.77 3.40
C LYS A 160 19.84 32.63 4.81
N LYS A 161 18.86 33.47 5.18
CA LYS A 161 18.30 33.46 6.54
C LYS A 161 17.05 32.59 6.61
N THR A 162 16.95 31.78 7.65
CA THR A 162 15.78 30.93 7.90
C THR A 162 14.49 31.73 8.08
N LYS A 163 14.56 32.93 8.68
CA LYS A 163 13.40 33.83 8.83
C LYS A 163 12.81 34.22 7.48
N GLU A 164 13.67 34.59 6.52
CA GLU A 164 13.28 34.95 5.16
C GLU A 164 12.72 33.72 4.43
N ALA A 165 13.35 32.55 4.56
CA ALA A 165 12.84 31.33 3.94
C ALA A 165 11.45 30.93 4.45
N VAL A 166 11.18 31.10 5.75
CA VAL A 166 9.83 30.88 6.33
C VAL A 166 8.82 31.90 5.78
N ALA A 167 9.24 33.15 5.56
CA ALA A 167 8.38 34.18 4.99
C ALA A 167 7.96 33.83 3.55
N VAL A 168 8.90 33.39 2.72
CA VAL A 168 8.62 32.92 1.34
C VAL A 168 7.67 31.72 1.36
N LEU A 169 7.96 30.69 2.17
CA LEU A 169 7.08 29.52 2.28
C LEU A 169 5.68 29.88 2.78
N LYS A 170 5.54 30.94 3.59
CA LYS A 170 4.24 31.45 4.02
C LYS A 170 3.50 32.14 2.89
N ALA A 171 4.20 33.00 2.14
CA ALA A 171 3.64 33.74 1.01
C ALA A 171 3.14 32.82 -0.11
N VAL A 172 3.88 31.75 -0.42
CA VAL A 172 3.53 30.76 -1.45
C VAL A 172 2.46 29.73 -0.96
N GLY A 173 1.92 29.91 0.25
CA GLY A 173 0.81 29.08 0.77
C GLY A 173 1.21 27.75 1.43
N ALA A 174 2.51 27.49 1.63
CA ALA A 174 3.00 26.27 2.30
C ALA A 174 2.92 26.33 3.83
N HIS A 175 2.49 27.47 4.41
CA HIS A 175 2.46 27.68 5.86
C HIS A 175 1.65 26.63 6.63
N LYS A 176 0.44 26.31 6.14
CA LYS A 176 -0.43 25.31 6.79
C LYS A 176 0.23 23.94 6.86
N ASP A 177 1.04 23.58 5.85
CA ASP A 177 1.74 22.29 5.83
C ASP A 177 2.88 22.25 6.86
N ILE A 178 3.58 23.37 7.07
CA ILE A 178 4.63 23.50 8.10
C ILE A 178 4.01 23.47 9.49
N VAL A 179 2.92 24.22 9.72
CA VAL A 179 2.19 24.21 11.00
C VAL A 179 1.69 22.81 11.34
N ARG A 180 1.22 22.04 10.34
CA ARG A 180 0.85 20.63 10.51
C ARG A 180 2.02 19.78 11.02
N VAL A 181 3.24 20.01 10.54
CA VAL A 181 4.43 19.30 11.04
C VAL A 181 4.72 19.70 12.48
N LEU A 182 4.75 20.99 12.79
CA LEU A 182 5.03 21.51 14.14
C LEU A 182 4.08 20.91 15.19
N LYS A 183 2.77 20.91 14.90
CA LYS A 183 1.73 20.33 15.78
C LYS A 183 1.81 18.80 15.89
N SER A 184 2.53 18.12 15.01
CA SER A 184 2.58 16.65 14.96
C SER A 184 3.69 16.02 15.79
N LYS A 185 4.60 16.83 16.37
CA LYS A 185 5.73 16.32 17.14
C LYS A 185 5.22 15.60 18.40
N LYS A 186 5.47 14.29 18.46
CA LYS A 186 5.10 13.43 19.60
C LYS A 186 6.26 12.54 20.01
N MET A 187 6.24 12.09 21.26
CA MET A 187 7.16 11.05 21.74
C MET A 187 6.90 9.73 20.99
N ARG A 188 7.96 9.05 20.55
CA ARG A 188 7.83 7.77 19.84
C ARG A 188 7.21 6.70 20.75
N ALA A 189 6.30 5.90 20.24
CA ALA A 189 5.79 4.75 20.97
C ALA A 189 6.88 3.65 21.12
N GLY A 190 6.86 2.93 22.24
CA GLY A 190 7.73 1.78 22.50
C GLY A 190 9.21 2.09 22.82
N LYS A 191 10.05 1.05 22.76
CA LYS A 191 11.47 1.07 23.18
C LYS A 191 12.38 1.90 22.26
N GLY A 192 11.89 2.33 21.10
CA GLY A 192 12.66 3.16 20.17
C GLY A 192 13.08 4.51 20.74
N LYS A 193 12.37 5.01 21.76
CA LYS A 193 12.70 6.26 22.47
C LYS A 193 14.11 6.24 23.06
N LEU A 194 14.51 5.10 23.62
CA LEU A 194 15.83 4.88 24.24
C LEU A 194 16.94 4.63 23.21
N ARG A 195 16.60 4.50 21.92
CA ARG A 195 17.53 4.16 20.83
C ARG A 195 17.63 5.31 19.83
N ASN A 196 17.97 6.51 20.31
CA ASN A 196 18.19 7.73 19.51
C ASN A 196 17.05 8.13 18.56
N ARG A 197 15.82 7.70 18.85
CA ARG A 197 14.62 7.97 18.03
C ARG A 197 13.46 8.45 18.91
N ARG A 198 13.77 9.37 19.81
CA ARG A 198 12.85 9.86 20.87
C ARG A 198 11.56 10.48 20.34
N PHE A 199 11.64 11.26 19.27
CA PHE A 199 10.50 11.98 18.71
C PHE A 199 10.10 11.46 17.32
N VAL A 200 8.83 11.65 16.96
CA VAL A 200 8.25 11.44 15.63
C VAL A 200 7.48 12.69 15.25
N GLN A 201 7.54 13.07 13.98
CA GLN A 201 6.78 14.16 13.38
C GLN A 201 6.50 13.84 11.91
N LYS A 202 5.51 14.52 11.32
CA LYS A 202 5.16 14.40 9.91
C LYS A 202 6.26 14.99 9.01
N LYS A 203 6.24 14.61 7.73
CA LYS A 203 7.06 15.22 6.67
C LYS A 203 6.30 16.39 6.05
N GLY A 204 6.96 17.53 5.89
CA GLY A 204 6.46 18.74 5.25
C GLY A 204 6.84 18.81 3.76
N PRO A 205 6.86 20.01 3.18
CA PRO A 205 7.20 20.20 1.77
C PRO A 205 8.64 19.78 1.48
N LEU A 206 8.88 19.39 0.22
CA LEU A 206 10.22 19.20 -0.34
C LEU A 206 10.52 20.40 -1.24
N VAL A 207 11.58 21.15 -0.97
CA VAL A 207 12.05 22.20 -1.85
C VAL A 207 13.10 21.62 -2.79
N VAL A 208 12.92 21.78 -4.09
CA VAL A 208 13.86 21.33 -5.11
C VAL A 208 14.51 22.53 -5.75
N TYR A 209 15.84 22.53 -5.78
CA TYR A 209 16.67 23.62 -6.30
C TYR A 209 17.69 23.11 -7.33
N ALA A 210 18.14 24.01 -8.19
CA ALA A 210 19.22 23.77 -9.15
C ALA A 210 20.57 24.20 -8.57
N ASN A 211 20.69 25.39 -8.00
CA ASN A 211 21.96 25.86 -7.41
C ASN A 211 21.80 26.08 -5.90
N ASP A 212 22.82 25.71 -5.12
CA ASP A 212 22.80 25.93 -3.67
C ASP A 212 23.54 27.21 -3.30
N ASN A 213 22.84 28.34 -3.32
CA ASN A 213 23.38 29.65 -2.94
C ASN A 213 23.10 30.00 -1.46
N GLY A 214 22.78 29.00 -0.63
CA GLY A 214 22.46 29.16 0.80
C GLY A 214 21.13 28.56 1.21
N ILE A 215 20.28 28.20 0.25
CA ILE A 215 18.94 27.66 0.50
C ILE A 215 18.94 26.39 1.34
N SER A 216 19.93 25.49 1.14
CA SER A 216 20.01 24.26 1.93
C SER A 216 20.20 24.54 3.42
N LYS A 217 21.02 25.55 3.76
CA LYS A 217 21.26 26.00 5.14
C LYS A 217 20.06 26.74 5.70
N ALA A 218 19.42 27.60 4.89
CA ALA A 218 18.26 28.37 5.31
C ALA A 218 17.07 27.47 5.70
N LEU A 219 16.84 26.37 4.96
CA LEU A 219 15.71 25.46 5.19
C LEU A 219 15.97 24.37 6.22
N ARG A 220 17.23 23.96 6.45
CA ARG A 220 17.59 22.78 7.26
C ARG A 220 16.99 22.78 8.68
N ASN A 221 16.85 23.96 9.29
CA ASN A 221 16.35 24.09 10.66
C ASN A 221 14.81 24.14 10.75
N ILE A 222 14.09 24.25 9.63
CA ILE A 222 12.63 24.31 9.61
C ILE A 222 12.08 22.88 9.75
N PRO A 223 11.27 22.58 10.78
CA PRO A 223 10.79 21.22 11.01
C PRO A 223 9.97 20.64 9.85
N GLY A 224 10.45 19.54 9.28
CA GLY A 224 9.75 18.77 8.26
C GLY A 224 9.98 19.21 6.82
N VAL A 225 10.57 20.38 6.60
CA VAL A 225 11.00 20.82 5.27
C VAL A 225 12.28 20.07 4.93
N ASP A 226 12.30 19.42 3.77
CA ASP A 226 13.54 18.85 3.21
C ASP A 226 13.93 19.69 1.99
N ALA A 227 15.22 19.79 1.69
CA ALA A 227 15.74 20.38 0.46
C ALA A 227 16.45 19.29 -0.37
N ALA A 228 16.32 19.32 -1.68
CA ALA A 228 16.99 18.39 -2.58
C ALA A 228 17.43 19.09 -3.87
N HIS A 229 18.60 18.72 -4.36
CA HIS A 229 19.08 19.16 -5.67
C HIS A 229 18.40 18.35 -6.78
N VAL A 230 18.02 18.99 -7.89
CA VAL A 230 17.31 18.36 -9.03
C VAL A 230 17.99 17.09 -9.57
N SER A 231 19.32 17.09 -9.68
CA SER A 231 20.07 15.91 -10.16
C SER A 231 20.12 14.73 -9.18
N ARG A 232 19.79 14.95 -7.89
CA ARG A 232 19.91 13.96 -6.80
C ARG A 232 18.58 13.62 -6.15
N LEU A 233 17.47 13.78 -6.87
CA LEU A 233 16.13 13.48 -6.37
C LEU A 233 16.01 11.99 -5.97
N GLY A 234 15.86 11.76 -4.66
CA GLY A 234 15.74 10.43 -4.09
C GLY A 234 14.30 9.99 -3.88
N LEU A 235 13.99 8.74 -4.22
CA LEU A 235 12.65 8.15 -4.00
C LEU A 235 12.19 8.24 -2.54
N LEU A 236 13.11 8.08 -1.58
CA LEU A 236 12.78 8.14 -0.15
C LEU A 236 12.29 9.52 0.29
N GLN A 237 12.70 10.57 -0.41
CA GLN A 237 12.22 11.92 -0.19
C GLN A 237 10.92 12.16 -0.97
N LEU A 238 10.79 11.69 -2.20
CA LEU A 238 9.60 11.93 -3.04
C LEU A 238 8.37 11.11 -2.60
N ALA A 239 8.55 9.86 -2.19
CA ALA A 239 7.48 8.99 -1.72
C ALA A 239 7.77 8.40 -0.32
N PRO A 240 7.86 9.22 0.75
CA PRO A 240 8.17 8.71 2.08
C PRO A 240 7.06 7.76 2.55
N GLY A 241 7.47 6.54 2.90
CA GLY A 241 6.58 5.45 3.28
C GLY A 241 5.96 4.71 2.10
N ALA A 242 6.53 4.82 0.89
CA ALA A 242 5.95 4.30 -0.36
C ALA A 242 4.60 4.92 -0.77
N HIS A 243 4.16 5.98 -0.09
CA HIS A 243 2.98 6.75 -0.47
C HIS A 243 3.38 7.88 -1.43
N LEU A 244 2.75 7.88 -2.61
CA LEU A 244 2.90 8.88 -3.66
C LEU A 244 2.28 10.23 -3.28
N GLY A 245 2.64 11.29 -4.01
CA GLY A 245 2.08 12.63 -3.83
C GLY A 245 2.68 13.39 -2.65
N ARG A 246 3.99 13.61 -2.64
CA ARG A 246 4.58 14.59 -1.71
C ARG A 246 4.34 16.00 -2.24
N PHE A 247 4.11 16.95 -1.34
CA PHE A 247 4.10 18.37 -1.71
C PHE A 247 5.53 18.82 -2.04
N VAL A 248 5.78 19.13 -3.30
CA VAL A 248 7.08 19.58 -3.82
C VAL A 248 6.96 21.02 -4.31
N ILE A 249 7.91 21.85 -3.89
CA ILE A 249 8.08 23.25 -4.31
C ILE A 249 9.33 23.29 -5.17
N TRP A 250 9.19 23.66 -6.43
CA TRP A 250 10.28 23.74 -7.39
C TRP A 250 10.77 25.18 -7.50
N THR A 251 12.08 25.39 -7.62
CA THR A 251 12.58 26.65 -8.17
C THR A 251 12.49 26.62 -9.69
N GLN A 252 12.36 27.77 -10.33
CA GLN A 252 12.26 27.88 -11.78
C GLN A 252 13.41 27.14 -12.49
N ALA A 253 14.66 27.38 -12.09
CA ALA A 253 15.84 26.73 -12.66
C ALA A 253 15.83 25.21 -12.45
N ALA A 254 15.33 24.73 -11.30
CA ALA A 254 15.18 23.30 -11.06
C ALA A 254 14.11 22.66 -11.94
N PHE A 255 13.07 23.42 -12.28
CA PHE A 255 11.98 22.95 -13.12
C PHE A 255 12.40 22.89 -14.60
N GLU A 256 13.08 23.92 -15.09
CA GLU A 256 13.63 23.99 -16.45
C GLU A 256 14.70 22.90 -16.70
N SER A 257 15.58 22.67 -15.72
CA SER A 257 16.66 21.67 -15.85
C SER A 257 16.17 20.21 -15.74
N LEU A 258 14.89 19.98 -15.39
CA LEU A 258 14.38 18.65 -15.09
C LEU A 258 14.42 17.72 -16.31
N ASP A 259 14.10 18.23 -17.50
CA ASP A 259 14.16 17.45 -18.75
C ASP A 259 15.60 17.09 -19.11
N SER A 260 16.53 18.06 -19.05
CA SER A 260 17.95 17.82 -19.29
C SER A 260 18.55 16.77 -18.34
N VAL A 261 18.11 16.72 -17.07
CA VAL A 261 18.55 15.70 -16.10
C VAL A 261 18.12 14.28 -16.50
N TYR A 262 16.97 14.13 -17.17
CA TYR A 262 16.52 12.83 -17.65
C TYR A 262 17.14 12.45 -19.00
N GLU A 263 17.41 13.42 -19.87
CA GLU A 263 18.11 13.24 -21.16
C GLU A 263 19.59 12.92 -20.99
N ALA A 264 20.28 13.54 -20.03
CA ALA A 264 21.71 13.32 -19.77
C ALA A 264 22.03 11.90 -19.26
N LYS A 265 21.02 11.07 -18.95
CA LYS A 265 21.23 9.70 -18.48
C LYS A 265 21.49 8.78 -19.67
N SER A 266 22.70 8.21 -19.72
CA SER A 266 23.08 7.26 -20.77
C SER A 266 22.06 6.12 -20.92
N ASN A 267 21.66 5.87 -22.18
CA ASN A 267 20.71 4.83 -22.58
C ASN A 267 19.40 4.83 -21.76
N TYR A 268 18.92 5.99 -21.36
CA TYR A 268 17.69 6.13 -20.61
C TYR A 268 16.62 6.84 -21.44
N ARG A 269 15.40 6.31 -21.39
CA ARG A 269 14.19 6.97 -21.89
C ARG A 269 13.16 6.96 -20.78
N LEU A 270 12.29 7.97 -20.77
CA LEU A 270 11.16 7.97 -19.85
C LEU A 270 10.26 6.75 -20.14
N PRO A 271 9.63 6.15 -19.11
CA PRO A 271 8.73 5.04 -19.32
C PRO A 271 7.55 5.45 -20.21
N SER A 272 7.21 4.60 -21.18
CA SER A 272 6.04 4.79 -22.03
C SER A 272 4.76 4.32 -21.31
N ASN A 273 3.64 4.97 -21.66
CA ASN A 273 2.32 4.52 -21.22
C ASN A 273 1.88 3.32 -22.07
N ILE A 274 1.32 2.30 -21.41
CA ILE A 274 0.74 1.12 -22.09
C ILE A 274 -0.66 1.46 -22.64
N VAL A 275 -1.34 2.44 -22.01
CA VAL A 275 -2.66 2.94 -22.39
C VAL A 275 -2.55 4.44 -22.59
N SER A 276 -3.13 4.96 -23.67
CA SER A 276 -3.08 6.38 -24.03
C SER A 276 -3.91 7.28 -23.10
N ASN A 277 -5.06 6.79 -22.64
CA ASN A 277 -5.98 7.52 -21.76
C ASN A 277 -6.30 6.70 -20.50
N THR A 278 -6.24 7.35 -19.34
CA THR A 278 -6.60 6.74 -18.05
C THR A 278 -8.10 6.82 -17.75
N ASP A 279 -8.83 7.73 -18.40
CA ASP A 279 -10.27 7.85 -18.26
C ASP A 279 -10.99 6.85 -19.17
N TYR A 280 -11.10 5.62 -18.67
CA TYR A 280 -11.82 4.55 -19.36
C TYR A 280 -13.30 4.86 -19.53
N LYS A 281 -13.92 5.67 -18.66
CA LYS A 281 -15.34 5.98 -18.77
C LYS A 281 -15.61 6.85 -20.00
N SER A 282 -14.77 7.86 -20.23
CA SER A 282 -14.84 8.68 -21.44
C SER A 282 -14.61 7.82 -22.70
N LEU A 283 -13.63 6.92 -22.67
CA LEU A 283 -13.37 6.00 -23.78
C LEU A 283 -14.55 5.05 -24.05
N ILE A 284 -15.11 4.40 -23.01
CA ILE A 284 -16.27 3.51 -23.13
C ILE A 284 -17.49 4.24 -23.68
N ASN A 285 -17.67 5.50 -23.29
CA ASN A 285 -18.80 6.33 -23.72
C ASN A 285 -18.54 7.06 -25.06
N SER A 286 -17.45 6.76 -25.76
CA SER A 286 -17.17 7.37 -27.07
C SER A 286 -18.18 6.92 -28.12
N THR A 287 -18.36 7.74 -29.15
CA THR A 287 -19.32 7.51 -30.23
C THR A 287 -19.05 6.20 -30.97
N GLU A 288 -17.78 5.86 -31.17
CA GLU A 288 -17.35 4.67 -31.90
C GLU A 288 -17.70 3.40 -31.13
N ILE A 289 -17.53 3.40 -29.80
CA ILE A 289 -17.85 2.24 -28.96
C ILE A 289 -19.36 2.12 -28.78
N GLN A 290 -20.04 3.22 -28.46
CA GLN A 290 -21.50 3.20 -28.23
C GLN A 290 -22.30 2.85 -29.50
N ALA A 291 -21.78 3.10 -30.70
CA ALA A 291 -22.41 2.70 -31.96
C ALA A 291 -22.46 1.17 -32.16
N VAL A 292 -21.55 0.40 -31.56
CA VAL A 292 -21.43 -1.05 -31.75
C VAL A 292 -21.97 -1.82 -30.53
N VAL A 293 -21.96 -1.21 -29.34
CA VAL A 293 -22.37 -1.87 -28.10
C VAL A 293 -23.89 -2.11 -28.09
N ARG A 294 -24.29 -3.35 -27.77
CA ARG A 294 -25.70 -3.72 -27.56
C ARG A 294 -26.33 -2.90 -26.41
N PRO A 295 -27.66 -2.67 -26.43
CA PRO A 295 -28.34 -2.00 -25.31
C PRO A 295 -28.10 -2.75 -24.00
N ALA A 296 -27.82 -2.00 -22.94
CA ALA A 296 -27.62 -2.57 -21.61
C ALA A 296 -28.94 -3.15 -21.08
N GLY A 297 -28.86 -4.33 -20.46
CA GLY A 297 -29.96 -4.86 -19.65
C GLY A 297 -30.13 -4.08 -18.34
N GLU A 298 -31.11 -4.46 -17.52
CA GLU A 298 -31.28 -3.90 -16.18
C GLU A 298 -30.03 -4.15 -15.32
N ALA A 299 -29.53 -3.10 -14.65
CA ALA A 299 -28.34 -3.19 -13.79
C ALA A 299 -28.53 -4.19 -12.63
N ASN A 300 -29.76 -4.33 -12.15
CA ASN A 300 -30.13 -5.29 -11.13
C ASN A 300 -31.05 -6.33 -11.73
N THR A 301 -30.63 -7.60 -11.74
CA THR A 301 -31.48 -8.69 -12.23
C THR A 301 -32.59 -8.97 -11.25
N LYS A 302 -33.85 -8.80 -11.67
CA LYS A 302 -35.01 -9.26 -10.90
C LYS A 302 -34.88 -10.76 -10.64
N ARG A 303 -34.97 -11.20 -9.38
CA ARG A 303 -34.96 -12.63 -9.02
C ARG A 303 -36.39 -13.19 -9.15
N PRO A 304 -36.73 -13.91 -10.22
CA PRO A 304 -38.13 -14.28 -10.47
C PRO A 304 -38.64 -15.35 -9.48
N HIS A 305 -37.75 -16.22 -9.01
CA HIS A 305 -38.11 -17.35 -8.17
C HIS A 305 -37.19 -17.46 -6.95
N VAL A 306 -37.53 -16.70 -5.90
CA VAL A 306 -36.74 -16.64 -4.65
C VAL A 306 -36.99 -17.82 -3.72
N LEU A 307 -38.17 -18.43 -3.77
CA LEU A 307 -38.55 -19.54 -2.89
C LEU A 307 -39.39 -20.55 -3.68
N LYS A 308 -38.97 -21.82 -3.64
CA LYS A 308 -39.73 -22.93 -4.22
C LYS A 308 -40.97 -23.21 -3.37
N LYS A 309 -42.13 -22.77 -3.86
CA LYS A 309 -43.42 -23.05 -3.22
C LYS A 309 -43.87 -24.47 -3.62
N ASN A 310 -44.15 -25.33 -2.64
CA ASN A 310 -44.56 -26.72 -2.87
C ASN A 310 -46.00 -26.76 -3.45
N PRO A 311 -46.22 -27.31 -4.66
CA PRO A 311 -47.54 -27.36 -5.30
C PRO A 311 -48.57 -28.17 -4.48
N LEU A 312 -48.16 -29.30 -3.90
CA LEU A 312 -49.08 -30.19 -3.15
C LEU A 312 -49.66 -29.53 -1.90
N LYS A 313 -48.96 -28.52 -1.36
CA LYS A 313 -49.41 -27.73 -0.19
C LYS A 313 -49.96 -26.35 -0.58
N ASN A 314 -49.69 -25.87 -1.80
CA ASN A 314 -50.08 -24.54 -2.28
C ASN A 314 -50.91 -24.64 -3.56
N LYS A 315 -52.23 -24.56 -3.40
CA LYS A 315 -53.21 -24.71 -4.49
C LYS A 315 -52.97 -23.75 -5.66
N GLN A 316 -52.57 -22.50 -5.41
CA GLN A 316 -52.29 -21.53 -6.48
C GLN A 316 -51.11 -21.94 -7.35
N VAL A 317 -50.08 -22.54 -6.77
CA VAL A 317 -48.91 -23.03 -7.49
C VAL A 317 -49.23 -24.33 -8.23
N MET A 318 -50.03 -25.22 -7.63
CA MET A 318 -50.53 -26.43 -8.30
C MET A 318 -51.38 -26.10 -9.52
N LEU A 319 -52.27 -25.12 -9.42
CA LEU A 319 -53.10 -24.69 -10.55
C LEU A 319 -52.29 -23.98 -11.64
N ARG A 320 -51.25 -23.23 -11.27
CA ARG A 320 -50.30 -22.63 -12.23
C ARG A 320 -49.55 -23.70 -13.03
N LEU A 321 -49.18 -24.81 -12.39
CA LEU A 321 -48.40 -25.89 -13.01
C LEU A 321 -49.27 -26.92 -13.74
N ASN A 322 -50.43 -27.25 -13.19
CA ASN A 322 -51.34 -28.25 -13.73
C ASN A 322 -52.81 -27.75 -13.65
N PRO A 323 -53.38 -27.25 -14.77
CA PRO A 323 -54.76 -26.78 -14.79
C PRO A 323 -55.78 -27.91 -14.58
N TYR A 324 -55.45 -29.16 -14.92
CA TYR A 324 -56.33 -30.33 -14.73
C TYR A 324 -56.58 -30.66 -13.25
N ALA A 325 -55.74 -30.15 -12.33
CA ALA A 325 -56.00 -30.26 -10.90
C ALA A 325 -57.36 -29.67 -10.48
N LYS A 326 -57.88 -28.69 -11.24
CA LYS A 326 -59.20 -28.10 -11.01
C LYS A 326 -60.33 -29.11 -11.27
N THR A 327 -60.31 -29.78 -12.42
CA THR A 327 -61.32 -30.79 -12.81
C THR A 327 -61.19 -32.04 -11.95
N PHE A 328 -59.96 -32.52 -11.71
CA PHE A 328 -59.70 -33.66 -10.84
C PHE A 328 -60.30 -33.50 -9.43
N SER A 329 -60.21 -32.29 -8.86
CA SER A 329 -60.83 -31.97 -7.58
C SER A 329 -62.35 -31.82 -7.66
N ALA A 330 -62.87 -31.27 -8.76
CA ALA A 330 -64.32 -31.06 -8.94
C ALA A 330 -65.05 -32.40 -9.08
N GLU A 331 -64.49 -33.32 -9.86
CA GLU A 331 -65.04 -34.65 -10.14
C GLU A 331 -64.64 -35.71 -9.09
N LYS A 332 -63.84 -35.32 -8.08
CA LYS A 332 -63.33 -36.21 -7.01
C LYS A 332 -62.70 -37.51 -7.54
N LEU A 333 -61.93 -37.40 -8.63
CA LEU A 333 -61.35 -38.55 -9.33
C LEU A 333 -60.40 -39.40 -8.45
N GLY A 334 -59.89 -38.85 -7.35
CA GLY A 334 -59.08 -39.61 -6.37
C GLY A 334 -59.86 -40.58 -5.49
N SER A 335 -61.19 -40.60 -5.57
CA SER A 335 -62.08 -41.46 -4.77
C SER A 335 -63.09 -42.21 -5.64
N ILE A 336 -62.72 -42.49 -6.89
CA ILE A 336 -63.52 -43.33 -7.78
C ILE A 336 -63.66 -44.71 -7.14
N LYS A 337 -64.90 -45.15 -6.94
CA LYS A 337 -65.17 -46.49 -6.40
C LYS A 337 -64.78 -47.52 -7.46
N VAL A 338 -63.89 -48.43 -7.09
CA VAL A 338 -63.57 -49.58 -7.92
C VAL A 338 -64.66 -50.62 -7.73
N GLU A 339 -65.18 -51.16 -8.83
CA GLU A 339 -66.11 -52.29 -8.80
C GLU A 339 -65.40 -53.54 -8.25
N SER A 340 -65.90 -54.10 -7.14
CA SER A 340 -65.29 -55.27 -6.52
C SER A 340 -65.56 -56.53 -7.35
N LYS A 341 -64.54 -57.02 -8.06
CA LYS A 341 -64.57 -58.33 -8.70
C LYS A 341 -64.27 -59.41 -7.64
N LYS A 342 -65.27 -60.21 -7.27
CA LYS A 342 -65.10 -61.39 -6.39
C LYS A 342 -64.48 -62.57 -7.15
N THR A 343 -63.26 -62.40 -7.66
CA THR A 343 -62.48 -63.53 -8.19
C THR A 343 -61.78 -64.25 -7.04
N LYS A 344 -62.17 -65.50 -6.75
CA LYS A 344 -61.50 -66.35 -5.74
C LYS A 344 -60.15 -66.83 -6.31
N PRO A 345 -59.03 -66.77 -5.55
CA PRO A 345 -57.76 -67.34 -6.01
C PRO A 345 -57.91 -68.85 -6.26
N SER A 346 -57.25 -69.36 -7.30
CA SER A 346 -57.45 -70.69 -7.85
C SER A 346 -57.27 -71.81 -6.81
N LYS A 347 -58.34 -72.60 -6.64
CA LYS A 347 -58.43 -73.94 -6.00
C LYS A 347 -57.26 -74.32 -5.10
N GLY A 348 -57.14 -73.66 -3.95
CA GLY A 348 -56.34 -74.11 -2.80
C GLY A 348 -54.82 -74.13 -2.96
N GLN A 349 -54.27 -74.07 -4.18
CA GLN A 349 -52.82 -74.16 -4.40
C GLN A 349 -52.06 -72.96 -3.83
N PHE A 350 -52.60 -71.74 -3.91
CA PHE A 350 -51.98 -70.56 -3.26
C PHE A 350 -52.01 -70.66 -1.72
N VAL A 351 -53.10 -71.17 -1.14
CA VAL A 351 -53.23 -71.32 0.32
C VAL A 351 -52.38 -72.48 0.84
N ASN A 352 -52.21 -73.55 0.05
CA ASN A 352 -51.40 -74.70 0.41
C ASN A 352 -49.89 -74.41 0.33
N VAL A 353 -49.45 -73.52 -0.58
CA VAL A 353 -48.07 -73.01 -0.60
C VAL A 353 -47.83 -71.94 0.47
N LEU A 354 -48.85 -71.18 0.88
CA LEU A 354 -48.74 -70.17 1.96
C LEU A 354 -48.71 -70.79 3.37
N LYS A 355 -49.09 -72.06 3.52
CA LYS A 355 -49.16 -72.77 4.81
C LYS A 355 -48.06 -73.84 5.01
N GLN A 356 -47.21 -74.05 4.00
CA GLN A 356 -45.87 -74.62 4.21
C GLN A 356 -44.93 -73.50 4.64
#